data_AF-A0A8T5GVF3-F1
#
_entry.id   AF-A0A8T5GVF3-F1
#
_cell.length_a   1.000
_cell.length_b   1.000
_cell.length_c   1.000
_cell.angle_alpha   90.00
_cell.angle_beta   90.00
_cell.angle_gamma   90.00
#
_symmetry.space_group_name_H-M   'P 1'
#
loop_
_entity.id
_entity.type
_entity.pdbx_description
1 polymer ?
#
loop_
_entity_poly.entity_id
_entity_poly.type
_entity_poly.pdbx_seq_one_letter_code
_entity_poly.pdbx_strand_id
1 'polypeptide(L)'
;MGEGVQPGEHLTGWPGHVWLEGRTIVHMQEEQERPTHMPRGPAKRTGPGFLNPAMAPARTRSVMLLADALEHDWLVKDGRPIRALDALCATGVRIRRWRNEIPGPLQQRLRITANDLDEFALGWAARSHELHPPSTPVQHEAEDDRHGQKSSAVFDNGLHFQRLDARMAMVDAAYQWVDLDPFGSPIQFLDAALQSLSRTGVLEVTATDTAALTGSSASSQARRYQAKGIVDEYAHDDAVRLLLATVATTAARLDKVVTPLLALFDGHHVRISLLVKTSKSEATAIGKSIGWRVRTEGAPYQFVQHPTPEQLPKASGPLWIGPMWHKDIAGRMTEARALELCAPSAEEIADYQKAGLVWGADDIEYSGRELRRSVRYIAQAADLMSRNHLLLNLDALPRLAGVGGAPKMEKLLESLTKMGHAAARYPDLEPMLVTDASFDDVIQAVKNARDSTN
;
A
#
# COMPACT_ATOMS: atom_id res chain seq x y z
N MET A 1 -20.14 24.28 -5.50
CA MET A 1 -19.91 25.00 -6.76
C MET A 1 -18.41 24.97 -7.01
N GLY A 2 -17.94 23.97 -7.76
CA GLY A 2 -16.55 23.90 -8.18
C GLY A 2 -16.44 24.60 -9.53
N GLU A 3 -15.63 25.65 -9.61
CA GLU A 3 -15.22 26.21 -10.90
C GLU A 3 -14.29 25.19 -11.57
N GLY A 4 -14.60 24.81 -12.80
CA GLY A 4 -13.73 23.96 -13.61
C GLY A 4 -12.40 24.67 -13.85
N VAL A 5 -11.30 23.91 -13.77
CA VAL A 5 -9.95 24.40 -14.05
C VAL A 5 -9.93 24.96 -15.48
N GLN A 6 -9.69 26.27 -15.64
CA GLN A 6 -9.58 26.87 -16.97
C GLN A 6 -8.25 26.46 -17.62
N PRO A 7 -8.27 25.92 -18.86
CA PRO A 7 -7.06 25.59 -19.59
C PRO A 7 -6.45 26.87 -20.14
N GLY A 8 -5.46 27.44 -19.45
CA GLY A 8 -4.80 28.65 -19.94
C GLY A 8 -3.79 29.33 -19.01
N GLU A 9 -3.71 28.98 -17.73
CA GLU A 9 -2.66 29.55 -16.88
C GLU A 9 -1.30 28.91 -17.17
N HIS A 10 -0.30 29.76 -17.39
CA HIS A 10 1.08 29.34 -17.60
C HIS A 10 1.58 28.65 -16.32
N LEU A 11 1.57 27.32 -16.30
CA LEU A 11 2.10 26.54 -15.18
C LEU A 11 3.60 26.83 -15.04
N THR A 12 3.96 27.60 -14.02
CA THR A 12 5.35 27.96 -13.73
C THR A 12 6.20 26.68 -13.62
N GLY A 13 7.31 26.63 -14.35
CA GLY A 13 8.23 25.48 -14.34
C GLY A 13 7.80 24.30 -15.24
N TRP A 14 6.67 24.36 -15.94
CA TRP A 14 6.26 23.32 -16.91
C TRP A 14 7.18 23.32 -18.16
N PRO A 15 7.55 22.16 -18.74
CA PRO A 15 7.15 20.79 -18.37
C PRO A 15 8.04 20.12 -17.31
N GLY A 16 8.96 20.85 -16.68
CA GLY A 16 9.99 20.29 -15.82
C GLY A 16 10.84 19.26 -16.58
N HIS A 17 11.19 18.15 -15.92
CA HIS A 17 11.87 17.03 -16.57
C HIS A 17 10.99 15.78 -16.62
N VAL A 18 11.10 15.07 -17.75
CA VAL A 18 10.38 13.82 -18.01
C VAL A 18 11.05 12.67 -17.27
N TRP A 19 10.25 11.90 -16.56
CA TRP A 19 10.62 10.66 -15.88
C TRP A 19 9.61 9.57 -16.20
N LEU A 20 9.93 8.32 -15.86
CA LEU A 20 9.00 7.20 -16.00
C LEU A 20 8.86 6.48 -14.66
N GLU A 21 7.63 6.33 -14.19
CA GLU A 21 7.32 5.46 -13.06
C GLU A 21 6.45 4.29 -13.54
N GLY A 22 6.96 3.07 -13.35
CA GLY A 22 6.41 1.92 -14.06
C GLY A 22 6.58 2.15 -15.57
N ARG A 23 5.48 2.20 -16.30
CA ARG A 23 5.43 2.52 -17.73
C ARG A 23 4.73 3.85 -18.01
N THR A 24 4.47 4.65 -16.97
CA THR A 24 3.75 5.92 -17.09
C THR A 24 4.71 7.10 -17.05
N ILE A 25 4.68 7.97 -18.08
CA ILE A 25 5.45 9.21 -18.09
C ILE A 25 5.00 10.11 -16.95
N VAL A 26 5.93 10.69 -16.20
CA VAL A 26 5.66 11.69 -15.16
C VAL A 26 6.51 12.93 -15.42
N HIS A 27 5.92 14.10 -15.21
CA HIS A 27 6.64 15.38 -15.22
C HIS A 27 7.00 15.74 -13.78
N MET A 28 8.29 15.75 -13.49
CA MET A 28 8.82 16.23 -12.22
C MET A 28 9.24 17.69 -12.37
N GLN A 29 9.02 18.51 -11.36
CA GLN A 29 9.42 19.92 -11.41
C GLN A 29 10.94 20.05 -11.51
N GLU A 30 11.43 21.18 -12.03
CA GLU A 30 12.87 21.40 -12.25
C GLU A 30 13.68 21.35 -10.95
N GLU A 31 13.10 21.78 -9.83
CA GLU A 31 13.79 21.76 -8.53
C GLU A 31 13.79 20.38 -7.87
N GLN A 32 12.99 19.43 -8.39
CA GLN A 32 13.04 18.05 -7.92
C GLN A 32 14.25 17.36 -8.55
N GLU A 33 15.14 16.82 -7.73
CA GLU A 33 16.22 16.00 -8.26
C GLU A 33 15.64 14.74 -8.92
N ARG A 34 16.24 14.36 -10.06
CA ARG A 34 15.92 13.08 -10.68
C ARG A 34 16.15 11.97 -9.66
N PRO A 35 15.25 10.97 -9.58
CA PRO A 35 15.42 9.87 -8.66
C PRO A 35 16.75 9.18 -8.97
N THR A 36 17.65 9.12 -8.00
CA THR A 36 18.85 8.29 -8.10
C THR A 36 18.49 6.82 -7.87
N HIS A 37 19.43 5.91 -8.12
CA HIS A 37 19.22 4.50 -7.83
C HIS A 37 18.88 4.30 -6.34
N MET A 38 17.62 3.95 -6.06
CA MET A 38 16.96 3.83 -4.76
C MET A 38 16.72 5.19 -4.07
N PRO A 39 15.67 5.94 -4.45
CA PRO A 39 15.25 7.10 -3.68
C PRO A 39 14.84 6.64 -2.28
N ARG A 40 15.75 6.81 -1.31
CA ARG A 40 15.54 6.44 0.09
C ARG A 40 15.04 7.66 0.85
N GLY A 41 14.04 7.43 1.68
CA GLY A 41 13.56 8.37 2.68
C GLY A 41 12.24 9.05 2.33
N PRO A 42 11.53 9.58 3.33
CA PRO A 42 10.48 10.55 3.10
C PRO A 42 11.12 11.82 2.50
N ALA A 43 10.78 12.15 1.26
CA ALA A 43 11.21 13.41 0.69
C ALA A 43 10.45 14.57 1.38
N LYS A 44 11.18 15.67 1.68
CA LYS A 44 10.55 16.87 2.24
C LYS A 44 9.70 17.51 1.17
N ARG A 45 8.48 17.94 1.52
CA ARG A 45 7.66 18.74 0.62
C ARG A 45 8.36 20.08 0.40
N THR A 46 8.96 20.26 -0.78
CA THR A 46 9.71 21.46 -1.18
C THR A 46 8.82 22.53 -1.82
N GLY A 47 7.58 22.19 -2.18
CA GLY A 47 6.63 23.10 -2.85
C GLY A 47 5.29 22.45 -3.16
N PRO A 48 4.39 23.15 -3.89
CA PRO A 48 3.18 22.58 -4.48
C PRO A 48 3.53 21.49 -5.50
N GLY A 49 2.58 20.63 -5.89
CA GLY A 49 2.80 19.63 -6.95
C GLY A 49 3.93 18.61 -6.67
N PHE A 50 4.08 18.19 -5.41
CA PHE A 50 5.16 17.29 -5.00
C PHE A 50 4.94 15.83 -5.43
N LEU A 51 5.97 15.22 -6.00
CA LEU A 51 6.07 13.77 -6.25
C LEU A 51 7.16 13.15 -5.39
N ASN A 52 6.85 12.10 -4.62
CA ASN A 52 7.86 11.29 -3.94
C ASN A 52 8.12 9.97 -4.70
N PRO A 53 9.28 9.80 -5.34
CA PRO A 53 9.68 8.55 -6.01
C PRO A 53 9.77 7.35 -5.06
N ALA A 54 10.04 7.55 -3.76
CA ALA A 54 10.10 6.47 -2.77
C ALA A 54 8.75 5.76 -2.56
N MET A 55 7.65 6.36 -3.03
CA MET A 55 6.30 5.78 -2.98
C MET A 55 5.96 4.93 -4.22
N ALA A 56 6.88 4.80 -5.19
CA ALA A 56 6.65 4.01 -6.40
C ALA A 56 6.31 2.53 -6.12
N PRO A 57 6.92 1.84 -5.13
CA PRO A 57 6.53 0.48 -4.78
C PRO A 57 5.06 0.35 -4.35
N ALA A 58 4.59 1.26 -3.49
CA ALA A 58 3.19 1.30 -3.06
C ALA A 58 2.22 1.56 -4.23
N ARG A 59 2.58 2.44 -5.17
CA ARG A 59 1.79 2.69 -6.39
C ARG A 59 1.76 1.48 -7.33
N THR A 60 2.88 0.76 -7.48
CA THR A 60 2.92 -0.49 -8.27
C THR A 60 1.99 -1.54 -7.68
N ARG A 61 2.01 -1.72 -6.34
CA ARG A 61 1.09 -2.64 -5.67
C ARG A 61 -0.37 -2.23 -5.81
N SER A 62 -0.67 -0.93 -5.80
CA SER A 62 -2.02 -0.41 -6.05
C SER A 62 -2.51 -0.72 -7.47
N VAL A 63 -1.68 -0.53 -8.50
CA VAL A 63 -1.98 -0.94 -9.90
C VAL A 63 -2.29 -2.44 -9.95
N MET A 64 -1.44 -3.27 -9.35
CA MET A 64 -1.62 -4.73 -9.36
C MET A 64 -2.90 -5.16 -8.65
N LEU A 65 -3.21 -4.60 -7.48
CA LEU A 65 -4.42 -4.94 -6.74
C LEU A 65 -5.69 -4.51 -7.49
N LEU A 66 -5.68 -3.33 -8.12
CA LEU A 66 -6.84 -2.83 -8.87
C LEU A 66 -7.04 -3.62 -10.18
N ALA A 67 -5.96 -3.97 -10.88
CA ALA A 67 -6.02 -4.89 -12.02
C ALA A 67 -6.59 -6.26 -11.60
N ASP A 68 -6.08 -6.82 -10.50
CA ASP A 68 -6.54 -8.11 -9.98
C ASP A 68 -8.05 -8.09 -9.63
N ALA A 69 -8.53 -6.98 -9.06
CA ALA A 69 -9.95 -6.78 -8.74
C ALA A 69 -10.85 -6.78 -9.99
N LEU A 70 -10.37 -6.19 -11.08
CA LEU A 70 -11.07 -6.11 -12.36
C LEU A 70 -11.03 -7.44 -13.12
N GLU A 71 -9.94 -8.19 -13.00
CA GLU A 71 -9.74 -9.47 -13.70
C GLU A 71 -10.49 -10.63 -13.07
N HIS A 72 -10.67 -10.60 -11.75
CA HIS A 72 -11.24 -11.71 -10.98
C HIS A 72 -12.58 -11.38 -10.33
N ASP A 73 -13.12 -10.17 -10.55
CA ASP A 73 -14.45 -9.74 -10.11
C ASP A 73 -14.76 -9.97 -8.61
N TRP A 74 -13.73 -9.93 -7.75
CA TRP A 74 -13.91 -10.14 -6.32
C TRP A 74 -14.41 -8.88 -5.59
N LEU A 75 -14.33 -7.71 -6.22
CA LEU A 75 -14.79 -6.43 -5.67
C LEU A 75 -16.20 -6.06 -6.14
N VAL A 76 -16.43 -6.16 -7.45
CA VAL A 76 -17.71 -5.89 -8.11
C VAL A 76 -18.06 -7.03 -9.05
N LYS A 77 -19.35 -7.23 -9.33
CA LYS A 77 -19.80 -8.23 -10.31
C LYS A 77 -19.18 -7.96 -11.69
N ASP A 78 -19.03 -9.03 -12.47
CA ASP A 78 -18.58 -8.97 -13.86
C ASP A 78 -19.35 -7.90 -14.66
N GLY A 79 -18.61 -7.20 -15.53
CA GLY A 79 -19.07 -6.09 -16.36
C GLY A 79 -19.45 -4.81 -15.59
N ARG A 80 -19.46 -4.79 -14.26
CA ARG A 80 -19.77 -3.58 -13.48
C ARG A 80 -18.55 -2.67 -13.33
N PRO A 81 -18.76 -1.34 -13.27
CA PRO A 81 -17.67 -0.41 -13.10
C PRO A 81 -17.17 -0.35 -11.65
N ILE A 82 -15.91 0.01 -11.49
CA ILE A 82 -15.28 0.43 -10.24
C ILE A 82 -15.12 1.96 -10.30
N ARG A 83 -15.80 2.67 -9.40
CA ARG A 83 -15.53 4.08 -9.13
C ARG A 83 -14.36 4.16 -8.15
N ALA A 84 -13.24 4.66 -8.65
CA ALA A 84 -11.99 4.82 -7.92
C ALA A 84 -11.74 6.30 -7.61
N LEU A 85 -11.38 6.59 -6.37
CA LEU A 85 -10.97 7.92 -5.92
C LEU A 85 -9.53 7.87 -5.45
N ASP A 86 -8.69 8.74 -5.99
CA ASP A 86 -7.46 9.18 -5.35
C ASP A 86 -7.76 10.51 -4.64
N ALA A 87 -7.87 10.46 -3.31
CA ALA A 87 -8.41 11.56 -2.53
C ALA A 87 -7.41 12.73 -2.36
N LEU A 88 -6.11 12.45 -2.51
CA LEU A 88 -5.01 13.42 -2.42
C LEU A 88 -4.00 13.13 -3.55
N CYS A 89 -4.41 13.39 -4.79
CA CYS A 89 -3.70 12.87 -5.96
C CYS A 89 -2.41 13.60 -6.32
N ALA A 90 -2.16 14.79 -5.75
CA ALA A 90 -1.06 15.66 -6.11
C ALA A 90 -0.93 15.81 -7.64
N THR A 91 0.24 15.55 -8.21
CA THR A 91 0.50 15.60 -9.66
C THR A 91 -0.08 14.42 -10.45
N GLY A 92 -0.92 13.60 -9.81
CA GLY A 92 -1.74 12.59 -10.48
C GLY A 92 -0.98 11.34 -10.94
N VAL A 93 0.23 11.06 -10.41
CA VAL A 93 0.99 9.86 -10.81
C VAL A 93 0.17 8.58 -10.60
N ARG A 94 -0.54 8.43 -9.48
CA ARG A 94 -1.26 7.20 -9.13
C ARG A 94 -2.44 6.95 -10.06
N ILE A 95 -3.31 7.94 -10.23
CA ILE A 95 -4.46 7.87 -11.16
C ILE A 95 -4.01 7.69 -12.60
N ARG A 96 -2.91 8.34 -13.02
CA ARG A 96 -2.35 8.15 -14.37
C ARG A 96 -1.76 6.75 -14.53
N ARG A 97 -1.12 6.17 -13.50
CA ARG A 97 -0.67 4.78 -13.52
C ARG A 97 -1.84 3.81 -13.61
N TRP A 98 -2.90 3.95 -12.82
CA TRP A 98 -4.11 3.14 -13.01
C TRP A 98 -4.63 3.24 -14.45
N ARG A 99 -4.67 4.46 -15.01
CA ARG A 99 -5.20 4.72 -16.35
C ARG A 99 -4.34 4.23 -17.51
N ASN A 100 -3.03 4.07 -17.30
CA ASN A 100 -2.07 3.62 -18.33
C ASN A 100 -1.62 2.18 -18.16
N GLU A 101 -1.66 1.62 -16.94
CA GLU A 101 -1.07 0.32 -16.61
C GLU A 101 -2.10 -0.81 -16.52
N ILE A 102 -3.35 -0.50 -16.21
CA ILE A 102 -4.42 -1.51 -16.21
C ILE A 102 -4.70 -1.95 -17.67
N PRO A 103 -4.90 -3.25 -17.93
CA PRO A 103 -5.15 -3.76 -19.29
C PRO A 103 -6.29 -3.05 -20.02
N GLY A 104 -6.08 -2.75 -21.31
CA GLY A 104 -7.01 -1.99 -22.16
C GLY A 104 -8.48 -2.44 -22.09
N PRO A 105 -8.79 -3.75 -22.21
CA PRO A 105 -10.17 -4.24 -22.10
C PRO A 105 -10.88 -3.91 -20.78
N LEU A 106 -10.12 -3.66 -19.70
CA LEU A 106 -10.65 -3.37 -18.37
C LEU A 106 -10.80 -1.86 -18.11
N GLN A 107 -10.17 -0.99 -18.91
CA GLN A 107 -10.18 0.46 -18.71
C GLN A 107 -11.60 1.06 -18.77
N GLN A 108 -12.50 0.51 -19.59
CA GLN A 108 -13.90 0.94 -19.68
C GLN A 108 -14.69 0.68 -18.39
N ARG A 109 -14.24 -0.26 -17.55
CA ARG A 109 -14.87 -0.54 -16.25
C ARG A 109 -14.32 0.38 -15.16
N LEU A 110 -13.29 1.17 -15.43
CA LEU A 110 -12.63 1.98 -14.41
C LEU A 110 -13.03 3.45 -14.58
N ARG A 111 -13.68 4.00 -13.56
CA ARG A 111 -14.08 5.41 -13.49
C ARG A 111 -13.24 6.09 -12.42
N ILE A 112 -12.31 6.94 -12.81
CA ILE A 112 -11.29 7.48 -11.90
C ILE A 112 -11.59 8.94 -11.59
N THR A 113 -11.67 9.27 -10.31
CA THR A 113 -11.72 10.63 -9.80
C THR A 113 -10.38 10.97 -9.16
N ALA A 114 -9.75 12.04 -9.64
CA ALA A 114 -8.53 12.61 -9.12
C ALA A 114 -8.88 13.88 -8.32
N ASN A 115 -8.61 13.88 -7.02
CA ASN A 115 -8.91 15.00 -6.15
C ASN A 115 -7.64 15.55 -5.49
N ASP A 116 -7.50 16.87 -5.49
CA ASP A 116 -6.54 17.56 -4.63
C ASP A 116 -7.07 18.96 -4.27
N LEU A 117 -6.57 19.54 -3.18
CA LEU A 117 -6.89 20.92 -2.83
C LEU A 117 -5.96 21.92 -3.56
N ASP A 118 -4.77 21.45 -3.94
CA ASP A 118 -3.74 22.21 -4.65
C ASP A 118 -4.06 22.32 -6.15
N GLU A 119 -4.53 23.50 -6.56
CA GLU A 119 -4.86 23.82 -7.94
C GLU A 119 -3.67 23.70 -8.89
N PHE A 120 -2.46 24.05 -8.43
CA PHE A 120 -1.26 23.90 -9.22
C PHE A 120 -0.97 22.43 -9.50
N ALA A 121 -1.10 21.56 -8.48
CA ALA A 121 -0.90 20.12 -8.64
C ALA A 121 -1.93 19.50 -9.60
N LEU A 122 -3.20 19.90 -9.51
CA LEU A 122 -4.24 19.44 -10.42
C LEU A 122 -4.00 19.91 -11.86
N GLY A 123 -3.63 21.19 -12.05
CA GLY A 123 -3.27 21.72 -13.37
C GLY A 123 -2.10 20.94 -13.99
N TRP A 124 -1.08 20.64 -13.19
CA TRP A 124 0.06 19.80 -13.59
C TRP A 124 -0.37 18.38 -13.98
N ALA A 125 -1.25 17.77 -13.19
CA ALA A 125 -1.78 16.42 -13.44
C ALA A 125 -2.60 16.36 -14.74
N ALA A 126 -3.52 17.32 -14.93
CA ALA A 126 -4.36 17.44 -16.12
C ALA A 126 -3.48 17.68 -17.36
N ARG A 127 -2.54 18.62 -17.30
CA ARG A 127 -1.64 18.91 -18.43
C ARG A 127 -0.76 17.72 -18.80
N SER A 128 -0.29 16.95 -17.80
CA SER A 128 0.45 15.72 -18.05
C SER A 128 -0.42 14.64 -18.69
N HIS A 129 -1.70 14.57 -18.35
CA HIS A 129 -2.64 13.65 -18.98
C HIS A 129 -2.94 14.02 -20.44
N GLU A 130 -3.14 15.31 -20.72
CA GLU A 130 -3.35 15.82 -22.08
C GLU A 130 -2.14 15.57 -22.99
N LEU A 131 -0.92 15.84 -22.50
CA LEU A 131 0.31 15.71 -23.30
C LEU A 131 0.69 14.25 -23.56
N HIS A 132 0.35 13.36 -22.62
CA HIS A 132 0.64 11.93 -22.69
C HIS A 132 -0.65 11.13 -22.46
N PRO A 133 -1.55 11.11 -23.45
CA PRO A 133 -2.84 10.45 -23.33
C PRO A 133 -2.66 8.92 -23.29
N PRO A 134 -3.54 8.20 -22.58
CA PRO A 134 -3.50 6.74 -22.52
C PRO A 134 -3.79 6.11 -23.89
N SER A 135 -3.19 4.95 -24.13
CA SER A 135 -3.28 4.20 -25.40
C SER A 135 -4.69 3.70 -25.74
N THR A 136 -5.49 3.40 -24.73
CA THR A 136 -6.89 2.99 -24.89
C THR A 136 -7.80 4.18 -24.56
N PRO A 137 -8.48 4.82 -25.51
CA PRO A 137 -9.40 5.92 -25.22
C PRO A 137 -10.62 5.44 -24.40
N VAL A 138 -11.01 6.23 -23.39
CA VAL A 138 -12.19 5.97 -22.55
C VAL A 138 -13.00 7.25 -22.44
N GLN A 139 -14.31 7.15 -22.63
CA GLN A 139 -15.23 8.26 -22.44
C GLN A 139 -16.30 7.82 -21.45
N HIS A 140 -16.49 8.63 -20.41
CA HIS A 140 -17.43 8.36 -19.34
C HIS A 140 -18.40 9.55 -19.24
N GLU A 141 -19.70 9.27 -19.27
CA GLU A 141 -20.72 10.28 -19.02
C GLU A 141 -20.87 10.53 -17.53
N ALA A 142 -21.19 11.76 -17.13
CA ALA A 142 -21.51 12.08 -15.73
C ALA A 142 -22.64 11.17 -15.22
N GLU A 143 -22.51 10.67 -13.99
CA GLU A 143 -23.57 9.91 -13.33
C GLU A 143 -24.21 10.80 -12.26
N ASP A 144 -25.54 10.86 -12.23
CA ASP A 144 -26.27 11.56 -11.18
C ASP A 144 -25.85 11.06 -9.79
N ASP A 145 -25.84 11.95 -8.81
CA ASP A 145 -25.48 11.58 -7.44
C ASP A 145 -26.51 10.61 -6.83
N ARG A 146 -26.20 10.10 -5.63
CA ARG A 146 -27.09 9.18 -4.89
C ARG A 146 -28.47 9.78 -4.54
N HIS A 147 -28.63 11.09 -4.71
CA HIS A 147 -29.84 11.86 -4.42
C HIS A 147 -30.56 12.34 -5.69
N GLY A 148 -30.09 11.95 -6.88
CA GLY A 148 -30.65 12.34 -8.17
C GLY A 148 -30.32 13.78 -8.60
N GLN A 149 -29.32 14.41 -7.98
CA GLN A 149 -28.76 15.67 -8.50
C GLN A 149 -27.89 15.37 -9.71
N LYS A 150 -28.07 16.17 -10.76
CA LYS A 150 -27.25 16.08 -11.96
C LYS A 150 -25.80 16.39 -11.61
N SER A 151 -24.92 15.43 -11.88
CA SER A 151 -23.48 15.62 -11.71
C SER A 151 -22.96 16.56 -12.80
N SER A 152 -22.08 17.48 -12.40
CA SER A 152 -21.31 18.32 -13.31
C SER A 152 -19.94 17.72 -13.64
N ALA A 153 -19.73 16.44 -13.35
CA ALA A 153 -18.44 15.79 -13.59
C ALA A 153 -18.12 15.74 -15.08
N VAL A 154 -16.95 16.24 -15.45
CA VAL A 154 -16.39 16.12 -16.79
C VAL A 154 -15.24 15.13 -16.73
N PHE A 155 -15.31 14.11 -17.59
CA PHE A 155 -14.25 13.13 -17.74
C PHE A 155 -13.41 13.49 -18.97
N ASP A 156 -12.10 13.64 -18.77
CA ASP A 156 -11.11 13.69 -19.84
C ASP A 156 -10.44 12.32 -19.94
N ASN A 157 -10.68 11.64 -21.06
CA ASN A 157 -10.15 10.32 -21.38
C ASN A 157 -10.17 9.30 -20.21
N GLY A 158 -11.26 9.30 -19.44
CA GLY A 158 -11.49 8.39 -18.30
C GLY A 158 -11.11 8.95 -16.92
N LEU A 159 -10.54 10.16 -16.83
CA LEU A 159 -10.21 10.85 -15.59
C LEU A 159 -11.15 12.02 -15.33
N HIS A 160 -11.70 12.11 -14.13
CA HIS A 160 -12.39 13.29 -13.65
C HIS A 160 -11.51 14.01 -12.61
N PHE A 161 -11.08 15.23 -12.92
CA PHE A 161 -10.34 16.08 -11.99
C PHE A 161 -11.30 16.97 -11.21
N GLN A 162 -11.10 17.04 -9.89
CA GLN A 162 -11.88 17.91 -9.02
C GLN A 162 -11.00 18.55 -7.93
N ARG A 163 -11.39 19.75 -7.52
CA ARG A 163 -10.70 20.53 -6.48
C ARG A 163 -11.58 20.64 -5.25
N LEU A 164 -11.52 19.65 -4.37
CA LEU A 164 -12.26 19.64 -3.11
C LEU A 164 -11.34 19.26 -1.96
N ASP A 165 -11.73 19.66 -0.74
CA ASP A 165 -11.19 19.03 0.46
C ASP A 165 -11.45 17.52 0.38
N ALA A 166 -10.44 16.69 0.66
CA ALA A 166 -10.54 15.24 0.54
C ALA A 166 -11.75 14.65 1.30
N ARG A 167 -12.14 15.23 2.45
CA ARG A 167 -13.31 14.79 3.22
C ARG A 167 -14.61 15.07 2.46
N MET A 168 -14.69 16.21 1.78
CA MET A 168 -15.84 16.56 0.93
C MET A 168 -15.89 15.68 -0.32
N ALA A 169 -14.75 15.48 -1.00
CA ALA A 169 -14.62 14.61 -2.17
C ALA A 169 -15.12 13.19 -1.91
N MET A 170 -14.86 12.68 -0.70
CA MET A 170 -15.32 11.36 -0.27
C MET A 170 -16.83 11.33 0.02
N VAL A 171 -17.43 12.40 0.55
CA VAL A 171 -18.89 12.41 0.79
C VAL A 171 -19.70 12.54 -0.50
N ASP A 172 -19.11 13.10 -1.55
CA ASP A 172 -19.78 13.43 -2.81
C ASP A 172 -20.38 12.20 -3.53
N ALA A 173 -19.66 11.07 -3.56
CA ALA A 173 -20.09 9.87 -4.27
C ALA A 173 -19.84 8.59 -3.47
N ALA A 174 -20.44 7.48 -3.92
CA ALA A 174 -20.17 6.15 -3.40
C ALA A 174 -19.07 5.47 -4.22
N TYR A 175 -17.93 5.22 -3.60
CA TYR A 175 -16.76 4.64 -4.26
C TYR A 175 -16.67 3.14 -4.00
N GLN A 176 -16.11 2.41 -4.97
CA GLN A 176 -15.70 1.02 -4.79
C GLN A 176 -14.22 0.92 -4.48
N TRP A 177 -13.43 1.94 -4.78
CA TRP A 177 -12.01 2.03 -4.46
C TRP A 177 -11.67 3.43 -3.98
N VAL A 178 -11.02 3.54 -2.82
CA VAL A 178 -10.55 4.83 -2.28
C VAL A 178 -9.10 4.67 -1.85
N ASP A 179 -8.23 5.56 -2.35
CA ASP A 179 -6.85 5.69 -1.91
C ASP A 179 -6.70 6.95 -1.05
N LEU A 180 -6.20 6.75 0.18
CA LEU A 180 -5.83 7.79 1.12
C LEU A 180 -4.30 7.83 1.28
N ASP A 181 -3.66 8.79 0.65
CA ASP A 181 -2.19 8.98 0.70
C ASP A 181 -1.78 10.36 1.24
N PRO A 182 -2.10 10.70 2.51
CA PRO A 182 -1.78 12.00 3.05
C PRO A 182 -0.33 12.10 3.55
N PHE A 183 0.16 13.33 3.68
CA PHE A 183 1.38 13.59 4.45
C PHE A 183 1.15 13.37 5.95
N GLY A 184 1.89 12.44 6.54
CA GLY A 184 1.82 12.12 7.96
C GLY A 184 0.73 11.13 8.29
N SER A 185 -0.23 11.54 9.12
CA SER A 185 -1.24 10.65 9.69
C SER A 185 -2.55 10.68 8.89
N PRO A 186 -3.17 9.52 8.60
CA PRO A 186 -4.43 9.46 7.87
C PRO A 186 -5.68 9.67 8.74
N ILE A 187 -5.52 9.76 10.07
CA ILE A 187 -6.62 9.75 11.05
C ILE A 187 -7.76 10.71 10.71
N GLN A 188 -7.45 11.93 10.27
CA GLN A 188 -8.44 12.97 9.97
C GLN A 188 -9.34 12.67 8.76
N PHE A 189 -9.00 11.65 7.96
CA PHE A 189 -9.71 11.27 6.73
C PHE A 189 -10.46 9.94 6.85
N LEU A 190 -10.17 9.13 7.87
CA LEU A 190 -10.65 7.74 7.97
C LEU A 190 -12.18 7.65 8.01
N ASP A 191 -12.84 8.48 8.81
CA ASP A 191 -14.30 8.45 8.94
C ASP A 191 -14.99 8.75 7.59
N ALA A 192 -14.52 9.78 6.89
CA ALA A 192 -15.07 10.15 5.58
C ALA A 192 -14.84 9.05 4.54
N ALA A 193 -13.65 8.44 4.51
CA ALA A 193 -13.35 7.34 3.59
C ALA A 193 -14.20 6.10 3.86
N LEU A 194 -14.36 5.71 5.13
CA LEU A 194 -15.17 4.54 5.46
C LEU A 194 -16.65 4.75 5.14
N GLN A 195 -17.15 5.98 5.30
CA GLN A 195 -18.53 6.35 4.93
C GLN A 195 -18.75 6.44 3.42
N SER A 196 -17.74 6.84 2.65
CA SER A 196 -17.82 6.95 1.19
C SER A 196 -17.82 5.60 0.47
N LEU A 197 -17.24 4.57 1.09
CA LEU A 197 -17.21 3.24 0.51
C LEU A 197 -18.63 2.67 0.38
N SER A 198 -18.84 2.06 -0.77
CA SER A 198 -20.00 1.21 -1.06
C SER A 198 -20.13 0.07 -0.05
N ARG A 199 -21.24 -0.68 -0.12
CA ARG A 199 -21.46 -1.87 0.75
C ARG A 199 -20.31 -2.87 0.71
N THR A 200 -19.60 -2.93 -0.40
CA THR A 200 -18.32 -3.61 -0.57
C THR A 200 -17.41 -2.66 -1.33
N GLY A 201 -16.22 -2.40 -0.79
CA GLY A 201 -15.26 -1.46 -1.36
C GLY A 201 -13.84 -1.75 -0.88
N VAL A 202 -12.84 -1.21 -1.56
CA VAL A 202 -11.43 -1.26 -1.14
C VAL A 202 -11.01 0.09 -0.61
N LEU A 203 -10.35 0.08 0.54
CA LEU A 203 -9.70 1.22 1.13
C LEU A 203 -8.19 0.97 1.17
N GLU A 204 -7.44 1.78 0.45
CA GLU A 204 -6.00 1.83 0.60
C GLU A 204 -5.60 3.03 1.46
N VAL A 205 -4.77 2.81 2.47
CA VAL A 205 -4.32 3.84 3.42
C VAL A 205 -2.81 3.83 3.51
N THR A 206 -2.21 5.00 3.31
CA THR A 206 -0.82 5.27 3.64
C THR A 206 -0.74 6.07 4.94
N ALA A 207 0.23 5.74 5.80
CA ALA A 207 0.62 6.55 6.93
C ALA A 207 2.14 6.75 6.93
N THR A 208 2.60 7.99 6.83
CA THR A 208 4.02 8.33 6.84
C THR A 208 4.51 8.82 8.20
N ASP A 209 3.63 8.91 9.21
CA ASP A 209 3.99 9.27 10.59
C ASP A 209 4.51 8.06 11.39
N THR A 210 5.47 7.34 10.82
CA THR A 210 6.01 6.08 11.34
C THR A 210 6.51 6.20 12.78
N ALA A 211 7.10 7.33 13.19
CA ALA A 211 7.52 7.55 14.57
C ALA A 211 6.37 7.42 15.59
N ALA A 212 5.14 7.80 15.22
CA ALA A 212 3.98 7.57 16.06
C ALA A 212 3.56 6.09 16.03
N LEU A 213 3.54 5.46 14.86
CA LEU A 213 3.12 4.06 14.71
C LEU A 213 4.07 3.06 15.39
N THR A 214 5.39 3.26 15.28
CA THR A 214 6.42 2.40 15.88
C THR A 214 6.58 2.62 17.39
N GLY A 215 5.98 3.67 17.95
CA GLY A 215 6.08 4.01 19.37
C GLY A 215 7.25 4.91 19.76
N SER A 216 8.13 5.29 18.82
CA SER A 216 9.22 6.25 19.09
C SER A 216 8.72 7.64 19.52
N SER A 217 7.48 8.01 19.16
CA SER A 217 6.76 9.19 19.62
C SER A 217 5.52 8.79 20.41
N ALA A 218 5.71 8.33 21.64
CA ALA A 218 4.64 7.79 22.50
C ALA A 218 3.44 8.73 22.67
N SER A 219 3.67 10.04 22.82
CA SER A 219 2.56 11.01 22.97
C SER A 219 1.71 11.14 21.70
N SER A 220 2.34 11.10 20.52
CA SER A 220 1.65 11.11 19.24
C SER A 220 0.90 9.80 19.01
N GLN A 221 1.53 8.67 19.35
CA GLN A 221 0.91 7.35 19.29
C GLN A 221 -0.38 7.29 20.15
N ALA A 222 -0.29 7.71 21.40
CA ALA A 222 -1.41 7.72 22.32
C ALA A 222 -2.56 8.60 21.81
N ARG A 223 -2.27 9.83 21.34
CA ARG A 223 -3.32 10.75 20.86
C ARG A 223 -3.98 10.30 19.56
N ARG A 224 -3.19 9.80 18.59
CA ARG A 224 -3.67 9.49 17.23
C ARG A 224 -4.23 8.08 17.10
N TYR A 225 -3.58 7.11 17.72
CA TYR A 225 -3.85 5.69 17.54
C TYR A 225 -4.35 5.00 18.82
N GLN A 226 -4.46 5.74 19.94
CA GLN A 226 -4.97 5.23 21.23
C GLN A 226 -4.25 3.96 21.71
N ALA A 227 -2.93 3.91 21.47
CA ALA A 227 -2.11 2.76 21.77
C ALA A 227 -0.83 3.13 22.51
N LYS A 228 -0.25 2.11 23.14
CA LYS A 228 1.06 2.12 23.79
C LYS A 228 1.95 1.12 23.08
N GLY A 229 2.95 1.61 22.38
CA GLY A 229 4.00 0.81 21.76
C GLY A 229 5.27 0.80 22.60
N ILE A 230 6.08 -0.23 22.38
CA ILE A 230 7.45 -0.33 22.87
C ILE A 230 8.33 -0.60 21.64
N VAL A 231 9.42 0.15 21.51
CA VAL A 231 10.30 0.07 20.34
C VAL A 231 11.25 -1.11 20.53
N ASP A 232 11.20 -2.08 19.61
CA ASP A 232 12.07 -3.25 19.53
C ASP A 232 12.21 -3.73 18.07
N GLU A 233 12.79 -4.91 17.84
CA GLU A 233 13.01 -5.48 16.50
C GLU A 233 11.71 -5.79 15.72
N TYR A 234 10.54 -5.70 16.35
CA TYR A 234 9.25 -5.90 15.72
C TYR A 234 8.42 -4.60 15.67
N ALA A 235 9.05 -3.43 15.83
CA ALA A 235 8.35 -2.15 15.79
C ALA A 235 7.66 -1.87 14.44
N HIS A 236 8.20 -2.40 13.32
CA HIS A 236 7.57 -2.30 12.00
C HIS A 236 6.28 -3.14 11.91
N ASP A 237 6.30 -4.37 12.41
CA ASP A 237 5.10 -5.22 12.49
C ASP A 237 4.03 -4.61 13.41
N ASP A 238 4.44 -4.08 14.57
CA ASP A 238 3.55 -3.33 15.48
C ASP A 238 2.93 -2.11 14.79
N ALA A 239 3.70 -1.37 14.01
CA ALA A 239 3.22 -0.19 13.27
C ALA A 239 2.13 -0.55 12.25
N VAL A 240 2.33 -1.63 11.48
CA VAL A 240 1.32 -2.15 10.52
C VAL A 240 0.05 -2.57 11.27
N ARG A 241 0.20 -3.38 12.32
CA ARG A 241 -0.91 -3.90 13.12
C ARG A 241 -1.68 -2.80 13.83
N LEU A 242 -1.00 -1.75 14.27
CA LEU A 242 -1.62 -0.59 14.91
C LEU A 242 -2.47 0.21 13.92
N LEU A 243 -1.97 0.47 12.72
CA LEU A 243 -2.77 1.13 11.68
C LEU A 243 -3.98 0.28 11.28
N LEU A 244 -3.78 -1.04 11.08
CA LEU A 244 -4.86 -1.99 10.83
C LEU A 244 -5.94 -1.95 11.92
N ALA A 245 -5.55 -2.04 13.20
CA ALA A 245 -6.50 -1.95 14.32
C ALA A 245 -7.25 -0.63 14.34
N THR A 246 -6.56 0.47 14.05
CA THR A 246 -7.17 1.79 14.03
C THR A 246 -8.24 1.90 12.95
N VAL A 247 -7.95 1.44 11.72
CA VAL A 247 -8.94 1.45 10.64
C VAL A 247 -10.06 0.45 10.92
N ALA A 248 -9.75 -0.75 11.41
CA ALA A 248 -10.73 -1.79 11.70
C ALA A 248 -11.74 -1.39 12.79
N THR A 249 -11.26 -0.79 13.89
CA THR A 249 -12.12 -0.29 14.98
C THR A 249 -12.92 0.94 14.56
N THR A 250 -12.41 1.75 13.64
CA THR A 250 -13.15 2.86 13.03
C THR A 250 -14.25 2.34 12.10
N ALA A 251 -13.95 1.34 11.27
CA ALA A 251 -14.93 0.69 10.41
C ALA A 251 -16.05 0.01 11.21
N ALA A 252 -15.71 -0.67 12.31
CA ALA A 252 -16.68 -1.36 13.15
C ALA A 252 -17.73 -0.42 13.75
N ARG A 253 -17.35 0.82 14.10
CA ARG A 253 -18.27 1.88 14.56
C ARG A 253 -19.30 2.30 13.50
N LEU A 254 -19.05 1.96 12.23
CA LEU A 254 -19.89 2.27 11.07
C LEU A 254 -20.55 1.00 10.49
N ASP A 255 -20.71 -0.06 11.29
CA ASP A 255 -21.27 -1.36 10.89
C ASP A 255 -20.48 -2.03 9.73
N LYS A 256 -19.18 -1.79 9.66
CA LYS A 256 -18.29 -2.34 8.62
C LYS A 256 -17.21 -3.24 9.22
N VAL A 257 -16.88 -4.29 8.47
CA VAL A 257 -15.74 -5.19 8.74
C VAL A 257 -14.66 -4.92 7.71
N VAL A 258 -13.41 -5.09 8.12
CA VAL A 258 -12.24 -5.00 7.23
C VAL A 258 -11.59 -6.38 7.09
N THR A 259 -11.20 -6.72 5.87
CA THR A 259 -10.39 -7.88 5.55
C THR A 259 -9.11 -7.36 4.91
N PRO A 260 -7.95 -7.51 5.57
CA PRO A 260 -6.68 -7.10 4.99
C PRO A 260 -6.39 -7.87 3.68
N LEU A 261 -6.17 -7.13 2.59
CA LEU A 261 -5.73 -7.68 1.31
C LEU A 261 -4.20 -7.79 1.29
N LEU A 262 -3.55 -6.70 1.70
CA LEU A 262 -2.11 -6.60 1.88
C LEU A 262 -1.81 -5.49 2.89
N ALA A 263 -0.88 -5.72 3.80
CA ALA A 263 -0.50 -4.77 4.83
C ALA A 263 1.00 -4.87 5.09
N LEU A 264 1.73 -3.77 4.91
CA LEU A 264 3.20 -3.74 4.86
C LEU A 264 3.76 -2.48 5.50
N PHE A 265 4.94 -2.62 6.09
CA PHE A 265 5.83 -1.51 6.38
C PHE A 265 6.76 -1.32 5.17
N ASP A 266 6.52 -0.29 4.37
CA ASP A 266 7.18 -0.10 3.07
C ASP A 266 8.30 0.95 3.18
N GLY A 267 9.34 0.58 3.94
CA GLY A 267 10.57 1.33 4.15
C GLY A 267 10.43 2.58 5.05
N HIS A 268 9.56 3.52 4.67
CA HIS A 268 9.40 4.81 5.37
C HIS A 268 7.96 5.16 5.71
N HIS A 269 7.02 4.31 5.34
CA HIS A 269 5.60 4.47 5.59
C HIS A 269 4.95 3.12 5.83
N VAL A 270 3.77 3.14 6.45
CA VAL A 270 2.90 1.97 6.53
C VAL A 270 1.88 2.06 5.42
N ARG A 271 1.70 0.99 4.64
CA ARG A 271 0.70 0.89 3.57
C ARG A 271 -0.19 -0.32 3.81
N ILE A 272 -1.50 -0.08 3.89
CA ILE A 272 -2.50 -1.13 4.05
C ILE A 272 -3.57 -1.01 2.97
N SER A 273 -3.94 -2.14 2.37
CA SER A 273 -5.03 -2.26 1.40
C SER A 273 -6.06 -3.21 2.00
N LEU A 274 -7.28 -2.72 2.18
CA LEU A 274 -8.34 -3.39 2.94
C LEU A 274 -9.58 -3.57 2.07
N LEU A 275 -10.14 -4.77 2.06
CA LEU A 275 -11.51 -4.99 1.60
C LEU A 275 -12.45 -4.66 2.76
N VAL A 276 -13.37 -3.73 2.53
CA VAL A 276 -14.34 -3.25 3.52
C VAL A 276 -15.73 -3.72 3.11
N LYS A 277 -16.46 -4.35 4.03
CA LYS A 277 -17.83 -4.83 3.81
C LYS A 277 -18.76 -4.35 4.92
N THR A 278 -19.99 -3.98 4.57
CA THR A 278 -21.03 -3.70 5.57
C THR A 278 -21.55 -5.01 6.16
N SER A 279 -21.33 -5.23 7.46
CA SER A 279 -21.76 -6.41 8.21
C SER A 279 -21.82 -6.09 9.71
N LYS A 280 -23.03 -5.95 10.28
CA LYS A 280 -23.22 -5.62 11.70
C LYS A 280 -22.70 -6.71 12.64
N SER A 281 -22.97 -7.97 12.29
CA SER A 281 -22.58 -9.13 13.10
C SER A 281 -21.06 -9.30 13.15
N GLU A 282 -20.37 -9.11 12.03
CA GLU A 282 -18.91 -9.20 11.98
C GLU A 282 -18.24 -7.96 12.59
N ALA A 283 -18.80 -6.77 12.39
CA ALA A 283 -18.35 -5.56 13.08
C ALA A 283 -18.43 -5.70 14.61
N THR A 284 -19.48 -6.33 15.12
CA THR A 284 -19.62 -6.64 16.57
C THR A 284 -18.49 -7.56 17.06
N ALA A 285 -18.00 -8.46 16.20
CA ALA A 285 -16.95 -9.41 16.53
C ALA A 285 -15.52 -8.83 16.45
N ILE A 286 -15.35 -7.54 16.16
CA ILE A 286 -14.03 -6.90 15.96
C ILE A 286 -13.06 -7.14 17.12
N GLY A 287 -13.57 -7.20 18.36
CA GLY A 287 -12.75 -7.47 19.55
C GLY A 287 -11.95 -8.78 19.48
N LYS A 288 -12.38 -9.75 18.65
CA LYS A 288 -11.64 -11.00 18.42
C LYS A 288 -10.30 -10.81 17.68
N SER A 289 -10.18 -9.73 16.91
CA SER A 289 -9.01 -9.41 16.09
C SER A 289 -8.15 -8.30 16.69
N ILE A 290 -8.54 -7.75 17.85
CA ILE A 290 -7.81 -6.72 18.58
C ILE A 290 -7.19 -7.32 19.83
N GLY A 291 -5.92 -7.04 20.05
CA GLY A 291 -5.19 -7.54 21.20
C GLY A 291 -3.87 -6.82 21.42
N TRP A 292 -2.95 -7.49 22.08
CA TRP A 292 -1.67 -6.94 22.52
C TRP A 292 -0.56 -7.92 22.22
N ARG A 293 0.59 -7.40 21.82
CA ARG A 293 1.82 -8.17 21.70
C ARG A 293 2.58 -8.11 23.02
N VAL A 294 2.75 -9.23 23.70
CA VAL A 294 3.46 -9.35 24.98
C VAL A 294 4.85 -9.93 24.73
N ARG A 295 5.86 -9.22 25.21
CA ARG A 295 7.27 -9.67 25.14
C ARG A 295 7.55 -10.74 26.19
N THR A 296 8.35 -11.71 25.78
CA THR A 296 8.78 -12.87 26.56
C THR A 296 10.29 -12.96 26.57
N GLU A 297 10.86 -13.41 27.67
CA GLU A 297 12.31 -13.61 27.79
C GLU A 297 12.67 -15.03 27.35
N GLY A 298 13.67 -15.17 26.48
CA GLY A 298 14.13 -16.48 25.98
C GLY A 298 13.16 -17.21 25.03
N ALA A 299 12.00 -16.62 24.70
CA ALA A 299 10.98 -17.19 23.82
C ALA A 299 10.39 -16.12 22.90
N PRO A 300 9.71 -16.49 21.80
CA PRO A 300 9.01 -15.53 20.93
C PRO A 300 7.85 -14.86 21.65
N TYR A 301 7.55 -13.62 21.22
CA TYR A 301 6.42 -12.86 21.72
C TYR A 301 5.09 -13.63 21.59
N GLN A 302 4.08 -13.21 22.35
CA GLN A 302 2.74 -13.78 22.29
C GLN A 302 1.69 -12.70 22.03
N PHE A 303 0.67 -13.04 21.26
CA PHE A 303 -0.52 -12.21 21.17
C PHE A 303 -1.55 -12.66 22.22
N VAL A 304 -2.08 -11.69 22.96
CA VAL A 304 -3.16 -11.89 23.94
C VAL A 304 -4.26 -10.86 23.68
N GLN A 305 -5.53 -11.17 23.97
CA GLN A 305 -6.58 -10.14 23.85
C GLN A 305 -6.48 -9.09 24.96
N HIS A 306 -6.27 -9.54 26.19
CA HIS A 306 -6.19 -8.68 27.36
C HIS A 306 -4.97 -9.10 28.20
N PRO A 307 -3.93 -8.25 28.29
CA PRO A 307 -2.77 -8.56 29.12
C PRO A 307 -3.15 -8.51 30.60
N THR A 308 -2.55 -9.39 31.40
CA THR A 308 -2.64 -9.29 32.87
C THR A 308 -1.88 -8.05 33.38
N PRO A 309 -2.10 -7.59 34.63
CA PRO A 309 -1.34 -6.48 35.22
C PRO A 309 0.19 -6.67 35.14
N GLU A 310 0.67 -7.91 35.24
CA GLU A 310 2.09 -8.27 35.17
C GLU A 310 2.62 -8.24 33.73
N GLN A 311 1.76 -8.51 32.74
CA GLN A 311 2.12 -8.49 31.31
C GLN A 311 2.09 -7.08 30.72
N LEU A 312 1.22 -6.20 31.22
CA LEU A 312 0.98 -4.85 30.68
C LEU A 312 2.25 -3.98 30.54
N PRO A 313 3.25 -4.03 31.46
CA PRO A 313 4.51 -3.31 31.29
C PRO A 313 5.32 -3.76 30.06
N LYS A 314 5.13 -5.01 29.61
CA LYS A 314 5.84 -5.64 28.49
C LYS A 314 5.02 -5.66 27.18
N ALA A 315 3.80 -5.15 27.22
CA ALA A 315 2.83 -5.26 26.14
C ALA A 315 2.82 -4.01 25.23
N SER A 316 2.78 -4.24 23.91
CA SER A 316 2.40 -3.25 22.89
C SER A 316 0.94 -3.43 22.49
N GLY A 317 0.16 -2.36 22.39
CA GLY A 317 -1.22 -2.41 21.91
C GLY A 317 -2.14 -1.31 22.46
N PRO A 318 -3.47 -1.44 22.25
CA PRO A 318 -4.10 -2.49 21.46
C PRO A 318 -3.74 -2.39 19.97
N LEU A 319 -3.63 -3.52 19.29
CA LEU A 319 -3.25 -3.66 17.88
C LEU A 319 -3.93 -4.86 17.23
N TRP A 320 -3.79 -5.00 15.91
CA TRP A 320 -4.39 -6.09 15.14
C TRP A 320 -3.61 -7.39 15.34
N ILE A 321 -4.29 -8.43 15.81
CA ILE A 321 -3.67 -9.76 16.07
C ILE A 321 -4.14 -10.84 15.07
N GLY A 322 -4.90 -10.46 14.05
CA GLY A 322 -5.38 -11.36 13.01
C GLY A 322 -4.43 -11.48 11.81
N PRO A 323 -4.87 -12.21 10.76
CA PRO A 323 -4.21 -12.26 9.46
C PRO A 323 -4.02 -10.87 8.86
N MET A 324 -2.92 -10.67 8.13
CA MET A 324 -2.59 -9.37 7.56
C MET A 324 -2.76 -9.33 6.04
N TRP A 325 -2.78 -10.48 5.36
CA TRP A 325 -2.94 -10.54 3.90
C TRP A 325 -4.04 -11.53 3.50
N HIS A 326 -4.59 -11.34 2.30
CA HIS A 326 -5.48 -12.31 1.67
C HIS A 326 -4.66 -13.27 0.82
N LYS A 327 -4.75 -14.58 1.12
CA LYS A 327 -3.94 -15.64 0.49
C LYS A 327 -3.89 -15.55 -1.04
N ASP A 328 -5.06 -15.61 -1.69
CA ASP A 328 -5.09 -15.74 -3.15
C ASP A 328 -4.71 -14.43 -3.86
N ILE A 329 -5.15 -13.28 -3.34
CA ILE A 329 -4.87 -11.97 -3.92
C ILE A 329 -3.38 -11.63 -3.78
N ALA A 330 -2.83 -11.74 -2.57
CA ALA A 330 -1.40 -11.54 -2.36
C ALA A 330 -0.55 -12.61 -3.09
N GLY A 331 -1.05 -13.84 -3.20
CA GLY A 331 -0.42 -14.94 -3.94
C GLY A 331 -0.27 -14.65 -5.45
N ARG A 332 -1.14 -13.82 -6.03
CA ARG A 332 -1.03 -13.38 -7.44
C ARG A 332 -0.10 -12.18 -7.64
N MET A 333 0.38 -11.55 -6.57
CA MET A 333 1.34 -10.44 -6.64
C MET A 333 2.77 -10.95 -6.85
N THR A 334 3.04 -11.50 -8.03
CA THR A 334 4.35 -12.04 -8.40
C THR A 334 5.22 -11.01 -9.09
N GLU A 335 6.54 -11.22 -9.07
CA GLU A 335 7.50 -10.39 -9.82
C GLU A 335 7.21 -10.39 -11.32
N ALA A 336 6.83 -11.54 -11.89
CA ALA A 336 6.47 -11.65 -13.30
C ALA A 336 5.26 -10.77 -13.64
N ARG A 337 4.23 -10.81 -12.79
CA ARG A 337 3.01 -10.01 -12.99
C ARG A 337 3.27 -8.51 -12.84
N ALA A 338 4.13 -8.11 -11.90
CA ALA A 338 4.51 -6.70 -11.74
C ALA A 338 5.20 -6.14 -13.00
N LEU A 339 6.07 -6.93 -13.62
CA LEU A 339 6.74 -6.55 -14.86
C LEU A 339 5.77 -6.53 -16.04
N GLU A 340 4.91 -7.53 -16.16
CA GLU A 340 3.91 -7.61 -17.23
C GLU A 340 2.99 -6.38 -17.27
N LEU A 341 2.52 -5.93 -16.10
CA LEU A 341 1.62 -4.79 -15.98
C LEU A 341 2.34 -3.44 -16.08
N CYS A 342 3.47 -3.31 -15.37
CA CYS A 342 4.05 -2.00 -15.08
C CYS A 342 5.39 -1.75 -15.78
N ALA A 343 6.06 -2.74 -16.38
CA ALA A 343 7.31 -2.46 -17.10
C ALA A 343 7.00 -1.95 -18.51
N PRO A 344 7.73 -0.93 -19.00
CA PRO A 344 7.57 -0.46 -20.36
C PRO A 344 8.18 -1.45 -21.36
N SER A 345 7.53 -1.59 -22.51
CA SER A 345 8.08 -2.29 -23.67
C SER A 345 9.19 -1.48 -24.35
N ALA A 346 10.00 -2.14 -25.17
CA ALA A 346 11.06 -1.46 -25.92
C ALA A 346 10.51 -0.41 -26.91
N GLU A 347 9.32 -0.65 -27.46
CA GLU A 347 8.62 0.29 -28.34
C GLU A 347 8.17 1.54 -27.58
N GLU A 348 7.52 1.36 -26.42
CA GLU A 348 7.13 2.47 -25.54
C GLU A 348 8.34 3.31 -25.12
N ILE A 349 9.45 2.68 -24.73
CA ILE A 349 10.70 3.40 -24.40
C ILE A 349 11.18 4.24 -25.58
N ALA A 350 11.22 3.68 -26.79
CA ALA A 350 11.67 4.40 -27.98
C ALA A 350 10.77 5.61 -28.28
N ASP A 351 9.46 5.49 -28.09
CA ASP A 351 8.51 6.60 -28.27
C ASP A 351 8.65 7.65 -27.16
N TYR A 352 8.86 7.23 -25.92
CA TYR A 352 9.10 8.15 -24.80
C TYR A 352 10.43 8.89 -24.96
N GLN A 353 11.47 8.26 -25.50
CA GLN A 353 12.75 8.92 -25.82
C GLN A 353 12.56 10.02 -26.88
N LYS A 354 11.72 9.79 -27.92
CA LYS A 354 11.34 10.83 -28.89
C LYS A 354 10.58 11.98 -28.22
N ALA A 355 9.83 11.69 -27.15
CA ALA A 355 9.11 12.67 -26.35
C ALA A 355 9.96 13.34 -25.25
N GLY A 356 11.28 13.08 -25.19
CA GLY A 356 12.21 13.74 -24.27
C GLY A 356 12.61 12.93 -23.03
N LEU A 357 12.22 11.65 -22.92
CA LEU A 357 12.73 10.76 -21.88
C LEU A 357 14.22 10.49 -22.07
N VAL A 358 15.03 10.78 -21.05
CA VAL A 358 16.47 10.52 -21.06
C VAL A 358 16.77 9.28 -20.23
N TRP A 359 16.47 8.10 -20.79
CA TRP A 359 16.74 6.78 -20.17
C TRP A 359 17.70 5.97 -21.05
N GLY A 360 18.73 5.41 -20.42
CA GLY A 360 19.64 4.42 -20.99
C GLY A 360 19.29 2.99 -20.60
N ALA A 361 20.16 2.03 -20.98
CA ALA A 361 19.99 0.61 -20.63
C ALA A 361 19.96 0.37 -19.11
N ASP A 362 20.80 1.11 -18.37
CA ASP A 362 20.88 0.99 -16.91
C ASP A 362 19.60 1.48 -16.21
N ASP A 363 18.96 2.53 -16.73
CA ASP A 363 17.69 3.05 -16.19
C ASP A 363 16.56 2.04 -16.38
N ILE A 364 16.49 1.42 -17.57
CA ILE A 364 15.51 0.38 -17.89
C ILE A 364 15.71 -0.84 -16.98
N GLU A 365 16.95 -1.31 -16.83
CA GLU A 365 17.27 -2.44 -15.96
C GLU A 365 16.93 -2.12 -14.49
N TYR A 366 17.29 -0.91 -14.04
CA TYR A 366 17.01 -0.44 -12.70
C TYR A 366 15.50 -0.35 -12.42
N SER A 367 14.72 0.26 -13.32
CA SER A 367 13.26 0.32 -13.22
C SER A 367 12.66 -1.08 -13.07
N GLY A 368 13.10 -2.03 -13.91
CA GLY A 368 12.69 -3.42 -13.81
C GLY A 368 13.07 -4.09 -12.48
N ARG A 369 14.23 -3.76 -11.89
CA ARG A 369 14.61 -4.28 -10.56
C ARG A 369 13.73 -3.71 -9.45
N GLU A 370 13.39 -2.43 -9.51
CA GLU A 370 12.52 -1.80 -8.51
C GLU A 370 11.09 -2.35 -8.57
N LEU A 371 10.55 -2.61 -9.77
CA LEU A 371 9.26 -3.30 -9.94
C LEU A 371 9.27 -4.67 -9.26
N ARG A 372 10.30 -5.50 -9.49
CA ARG A 372 10.44 -6.80 -8.82
C ARG A 372 10.53 -6.64 -7.30
N ARG A 373 11.36 -5.72 -6.83
CA ARG A 373 11.54 -5.44 -5.39
C ARG A 373 10.25 -5.01 -4.72
N SER A 374 9.38 -4.26 -5.41
CA SER A 374 8.12 -3.77 -4.85
C SER A 374 7.16 -4.86 -4.40
N VAL A 375 7.30 -6.08 -4.96
CA VAL A 375 6.46 -7.25 -4.65
C VAL A 375 7.25 -8.48 -4.19
N ARG A 376 8.57 -8.34 -4.03
CA ARG A 376 9.45 -9.46 -3.69
C ARG A 376 8.98 -10.13 -2.40
N TYR A 377 8.93 -11.45 -2.41
CA TYR A 377 8.48 -12.31 -1.31
C TYR A 377 6.98 -12.29 -0.97
N ILE A 378 6.18 -11.36 -1.52
CA ILE A 378 4.75 -11.27 -1.19
C ILE A 378 4.02 -12.56 -1.56
N ALA A 379 4.12 -13.01 -2.80
CA ALA A 379 3.43 -14.22 -3.25
C ALA A 379 3.84 -15.47 -2.45
N GLN A 380 5.12 -15.60 -2.10
CA GLN A 380 5.64 -16.74 -1.35
C GLN A 380 5.17 -16.76 0.11
N ALA A 381 5.05 -15.58 0.74
CA ALA A 381 4.59 -15.47 2.12
C ALA A 381 3.05 -15.40 2.26
N ALA A 382 2.31 -15.31 1.15
CA ALA A 382 0.87 -15.06 1.14
C ALA A 382 0.04 -16.05 1.96
N ASP A 383 0.35 -17.35 1.88
CA ASP A 383 -0.35 -18.37 2.69
C ASP A 383 -0.14 -18.11 4.19
N LEU A 384 1.12 -17.99 4.63
CA LEU A 384 1.47 -17.82 6.04
C LEU A 384 0.90 -16.52 6.62
N MET A 385 0.96 -15.42 5.87
CA MET A 385 0.45 -14.12 6.30
C MET A 385 -1.08 -14.03 6.33
N SER A 386 -1.77 -15.01 5.72
CA SER A 386 -3.22 -15.14 5.74
C SER A 386 -3.78 -15.94 6.93
N ARG A 387 -2.90 -16.49 7.76
CA ARG A 387 -3.26 -17.29 8.94
C ARG A 387 -2.36 -16.95 10.12
N ASN A 388 -2.57 -17.64 11.25
CA ASN A 388 -1.67 -17.55 12.40
C ASN A 388 -0.29 -18.07 11.99
N HIS A 389 0.74 -17.30 12.33
CA HIS A 389 2.12 -17.58 11.99
C HIS A 389 3.06 -17.09 13.10
N LEU A 390 4.27 -17.63 13.09
CA LEU A 390 5.38 -17.14 13.89
C LEU A 390 6.25 -16.24 13.00
N LEU A 391 6.47 -15.01 13.44
CA LEU A 391 7.38 -14.05 12.81
C LEU A 391 8.62 -13.90 13.69
N LEU A 392 9.80 -14.10 13.11
CA LEU A 392 11.07 -14.07 13.85
C LEU A 392 12.11 -13.26 13.08
N ASN A 393 12.84 -12.41 13.78
CA ASN A 393 14.03 -11.76 13.23
C ASN A 393 15.19 -12.78 13.13
N LEU A 394 15.73 -12.98 11.92
CA LEU A 394 16.81 -13.94 11.66
C LEU A 394 18.04 -13.67 12.53
N ASP A 395 18.36 -12.41 12.81
CA ASP A 395 19.54 -12.02 13.57
C ASP A 395 19.39 -12.32 15.08
N ALA A 396 18.16 -12.48 15.56
CA ALA A 396 17.90 -12.90 16.95
C ALA A 396 18.03 -14.43 17.13
N LEU A 397 17.82 -15.22 16.07
CA LEU A 397 17.80 -16.68 16.14
C LEU A 397 19.08 -17.34 16.67
N PRO A 398 20.31 -16.87 16.36
CA PRO A 398 21.53 -17.53 16.81
C PRO A 398 21.66 -17.58 18.32
N ARG A 399 21.37 -16.44 18.96
CA ARG A 399 21.35 -16.29 20.41
C ARG A 399 20.30 -17.21 21.03
N LEU A 400 19.12 -17.28 20.44
CA LEU A 400 18.02 -18.13 20.90
C LEU A 400 18.32 -19.62 20.72
N ALA A 401 19.06 -20.00 19.66
CA ALA A 401 19.42 -21.39 19.37
C ALA A 401 20.73 -21.85 20.05
N GLY A 402 21.49 -20.93 20.65
CA GLY A 402 22.80 -21.23 21.25
C GLY A 402 23.89 -21.54 20.20
N VAL A 403 23.83 -20.91 19.03
CA VAL A 403 24.80 -21.12 17.93
C VAL A 403 25.57 -19.84 17.62
N GLY A 404 26.79 -19.97 17.08
CA GLY A 404 27.71 -18.84 16.86
C GLY A 404 27.32 -17.82 15.78
N GLY A 405 26.13 -17.90 15.17
CA GLY A 405 25.61 -16.88 14.24
C GLY A 405 24.45 -17.38 13.37
N ALA A 406 23.95 -16.51 12.48
CA ALA A 406 22.77 -16.81 11.67
C ALA A 406 23.10 -17.79 10.52
N PRO A 407 22.21 -18.75 10.19
CA PRO A 407 22.25 -19.44 8.92
C PRO A 407 21.84 -18.48 7.79
N LYS A 408 22.18 -18.82 6.54
CA LYS A 408 21.59 -18.13 5.38
C LYS A 408 20.07 -18.36 5.39
N MET A 409 19.29 -17.33 5.07
CA MET A 409 17.82 -17.41 5.06
C MET A 409 17.36 -18.59 4.19
N GLU A 410 17.93 -18.76 3.00
CA GLU A 410 17.57 -19.84 2.07
C GLU A 410 17.79 -21.23 2.70
N LYS A 411 18.87 -21.42 3.44
CA LYS A 411 19.16 -22.70 4.13
C LYS A 411 18.21 -22.97 5.28
N LEU A 412 17.81 -21.93 6.01
CA LEU A 412 16.82 -22.06 7.07
C LEU A 412 15.44 -22.43 6.50
N LEU A 413 15.01 -21.78 5.41
CA LEU A 413 13.76 -22.11 4.72
C LEU A 413 13.77 -23.55 4.18
N GLU A 414 14.88 -23.99 3.56
CA GLU A 414 15.06 -25.38 3.12
C GLU A 414 14.97 -26.38 4.29
N SER A 415 15.59 -26.05 5.43
CA SER A 415 15.59 -26.89 6.64
C SER A 415 14.17 -27.05 7.21
N LEU A 416 13.43 -25.96 7.37
CA LEU A 416 12.04 -25.97 7.83
C LEU A 416 11.12 -26.73 6.88
N THR A 417 11.31 -26.55 5.57
CA THR A 417 10.53 -27.27 4.55
C THR A 417 10.78 -28.77 4.61
N LYS A 418 12.04 -29.21 4.80
CA LYS A 418 12.38 -30.64 4.99
C LYS A 418 11.78 -31.23 6.26
N MET A 419 11.55 -30.40 7.27
CA MET A 419 10.84 -30.78 8.50
C MET A 419 9.32 -30.79 8.34
N GLY A 420 8.78 -30.41 7.18
CA GLY A 420 7.35 -30.44 6.87
C GLY A 420 6.60 -29.15 7.20
N HIS A 421 7.31 -28.05 7.48
CA HIS A 421 6.72 -26.75 7.80
C HIS A 421 6.72 -25.80 6.60
N ALA A 422 5.71 -24.94 6.54
CA ALA A 422 5.69 -23.83 5.60
C ALA A 422 6.54 -22.69 6.18
N ALA A 423 7.48 -22.18 5.37
CA ALA A 423 8.33 -21.07 5.76
C ALA A 423 8.57 -20.14 4.57
N ALA A 424 8.60 -18.83 4.82
CA ALA A 424 8.92 -17.82 3.83
C ALA A 424 9.69 -16.65 4.45
N ARG A 425 10.28 -15.82 3.60
CA ARG A 425 10.81 -14.53 4.02
C ARG A 425 9.69 -13.49 4.03
N TYR A 426 9.56 -12.73 5.11
CA TYR A 426 8.65 -11.60 5.17
C TYR A 426 9.29 -10.37 4.49
N PRO A 427 8.55 -9.61 3.67
CA PRO A 427 9.04 -8.44 2.94
C PRO A 427 9.20 -7.23 3.88
N ASP A 428 10.29 -7.22 4.64
CA ASP A 428 10.74 -6.10 5.46
C ASP A 428 12.17 -5.69 5.08
N LEU A 429 12.61 -4.55 5.61
CA LEU A 429 14.02 -4.15 5.56
C LEU A 429 14.88 -5.13 6.36
N GLU A 430 14.36 -5.60 7.49
CA GLU A 430 15.01 -6.59 8.33
C GLU A 430 14.83 -8.02 7.78
N PRO A 431 15.78 -8.94 8.00
CA PRO A 431 15.67 -10.33 7.57
C PRO A 431 14.67 -11.09 8.46
N MET A 432 13.39 -10.96 8.15
CA MET A 432 12.32 -11.59 8.92
C MET A 432 11.89 -12.94 8.32
N LEU A 433 11.85 -13.97 9.16
CA LEU A 433 11.30 -15.30 8.86
C LEU A 433 9.82 -15.32 9.28
N VAL A 434 8.95 -15.79 8.39
CA VAL A 434 7.58 -16.19 8.73
C VAL A 434 7.44 -17.70 8.55
N THR A 435 6.83 -18.39 9.52
CA THR A 435 6.67 -19.86 9.50
C THR A 435 5.47 -20.33 10.31
N ASP A 436 4.98 -21.54 10.03
CA ASP A 436 4.00 -22.24 10.88
C ASP A 436 4.63 -23.29 11.81
N ALA A 437 5.97 -23.41 11.78
CA ALA A 437 6.72 -24.25 12.70
C ALA A 437 6.58 -23.77 14.15
N SER A 438 6.67 -24.72 15.09
CA SER A 438 6.84 -24.39 16.50
C SER A 438 8.18 -23.69 16.74
N PHE A 439 8.31 -22.96 17.85
CA PHE A 439 9.59 -22.32 18.17
C PHE A 439 10.72 -23.34 18.31
N ASP A 440 10.46 -24.48 18.96
CA ASP A 440 11.45 -25.55 19.14
C ASP A 440 11.91 -26.13 17.79
N ASP A 441 10.98 -26.33 16.86
CA ASP A 441 11.30 -26.76 15.50
C ASP A 441 12.14 -25.73 14.74
N VAL A 442 11.87 -24.43 14.93
CA VAL A 442 12.72 -23.37 14.36
C VAL A 442 14.14 -23.44 14.94
N ILE A 443 14.28 -23.62 16.25
CA ILE A 443 15.60 -23.75 16.88
C ILE A 443 16.35 -24.98 16.34
N GLN A 444 15.66 -26.11 16.16
CA GLN A 444 16.27 -27.30 15.57
C GLN A 444 16.64 -27.06 14.09
N ALA A 445 15.78 -26.39 13.32
CA ALA A 445 16.05 -26.06 11.93
C ALA A 445 17.27 -25.15 11.76
N VAL A 446 17.46 -24.19 12.68
CA VAL A 446 18.64 -23.30 12.73
C VAL A 446 19.93 -24.10 12.97
N LYS A 447 19.91 -25.06 13.91
CA LYS A 447 21.05 -25.95 14.18
C LYS A 447 21.38 -26.81 12.96
N ASN A 448 20.38 -27.46 12.37
CA ASN A 448 20.54 -28.28 11.17
C ASN A 448 21.10 -27.49 9.98
N ALA A 449 20.59 -26.27 9.76
CA ALA A 449 21.03 -25.42 8.66
C ALA A 449 22.51 -25.01 8.81
N ARG A 450 22.97 -24.80 10.06
CA ARG A 450 24.36 -24.51 10.38
C ARG A 450 25.29 -25.67 10.12
N ASP A 451 24.93 -26.88 10.53
CA ASP A 451 25.74 -28.08 10.35
C ASP A 451 25.96 -28.41 8.85
N SER A 452 25.07 -27.94 7.97
CA SER A 452 25.21 -28.07 6.51
C SER A 452 26.07 -26.99 5.82
N THR A 453 26.57 -26.01 6.58
CA THR A 453 27.40 -24.88 6.09
C THR A 453 28.89 -24.98 6.48
N ASN A 454 29.24 -25.93 7.33
CA ASN A 454 30.62 -26.39 7.53
C ASN A 454 30.88 -27.59 6.62
#